data_AF-A0A7J8YRK5-F1
#
_entry.id   AF-A0A7J8YRK5-F1
#
_cell.length_a   1.000
_cell.length_b   1.000
_cell.length_c   1.000
_cell.angle_alpha   90.00
_cell.angle_beta   90.00
_cell.angle_gamma   90.00
#
_symmetry.space_group_name_H-M   'P 1'
#
loop_
_entity.id
_entity.type
_entity.pdbx_description
1 polymer ?
#
loop_
_entity_poly.entity_id
_entity_poly.type
_entity_poly.pdbx_seq_one_letter_code
_entity_poly.pdbx_strand_id
1 'polypeptide(L)'
;MLFTSFATGFFVKMLDIFTSGCVSVLQVSNIPYCRVEWWTYVCMGPSDPHPNWHLGMRGTQHRAVMWRVWKEGGTGFLYWGANCYEKATVPGAEIRFRRGLPPGDGVLYYPGEVFSSSKQPVASLRLERILSGLQDFEYLKLYASRYGKEEALTLLEKTGVYLGPERYTHEHMAIDIMRGEIFSSCRSCS
;
A
#
# COMPACT_ATOMS: atom_id res chain seq x y z
N MET A 1 -3.01 22.06 -11.09
CA MET A 1 -4.47 21.94 -10.89
C MET A 1 -4.66 21.68 -9.41
N LEU A 2 -5.04 22.69 -8.63
CA LEU A 2 -5.24 22.54 -7.18
C LEU A 2 -6.45 21.63 -6.94
N PHE A 3 -6.24 20.46 -6.34
CA PHE A 3 -7.34 19.72 -5.74
C PHE A 3 -7.70 20.38 -4.41
N THR A 4 -8.54 21.41 -4.46
CA THR A 4 -9.31 21.85 -3.30
C THR A 4 -10.57 21.01 -3.24
N SER A 5 -10.66 20.05 -2.32
CA SER A 5 -11.95 19.53 -1.86
C SER A 5 -11.95 19.43 -0.34
N PHE A 6 -12.93 20.12 0.22
CA PHE A 6 -13.19 20.31 1.64
C PHE A 6 -13.29 18.97 2.39
N ALA A 7 -12.40 18.78 3.36
CA ALA A 7 -12.68 18.03 4.57
C ALA A 7 -12.05 18.81 5.74
N THR A 8 -12.90 19.55 6.45
CA THR A 8 -12.70 20.10 7.81
C THR A 8 -11.26 20.06 8.37
N GLY A 9 -10.55 21.20 8.30
CA GLY A 9 -9.55 21.59 9.31
C GLY A 9 -8.12 21.04 9.19
N PHE A 10 -7.79 20.18 8.23
CA PHE A 10 -6.41 19.70 8.06
C PHE A 10 -5.67 20.49 6.96
N PHE A 11 -4.68 21.30 7.36
CA PHE A 11 -3.69 21.84 6.43
C PHE A 11 -2.75 20.71 5.99
N VAL A 12 -3.06 20.07 4.87
CA VAL A 12 -2.16 19.14 4.18
C VAL A 12 -1.15 20.00 3.39
N LYS A 13 0.09 20.09 3.86
CA LYS A 13 1.19 20.58 3.01
C LYS A 13 1.59 19.44 2.08
N MET A 14 0.97 19.41 0.91
CA MET A 14 1.42 18.57 -0.21
C MET A 14 2.75 19.16 -0.68
N LEU A 15 3.87 18.50 -0.37
CA LEU A 15 5.13 18.87 -1.01
C LEU A 15 5.07 18.31 -2.43
N ASP A 16 4.71 19.16 -3.38
CA ASP A 16 4.68 18.85 -4.81
C ASP A 16 6.11 18.50 -5.29
N ILE A 17 6.48 17.21 -5.23
CA ILE A 17 7.58 16.67 -6.03
C ILE A 17 6.97 16.21 -7.36
N PHE A 18 6.63 17.19 -8.21
CA PHE A 18 6.14 16.98 -9.58
C PHE A 18 7.27 16.75 -10.59
N THR A 19 8.36 16.13 -10.16
CA THR A 19 9.46 15.76 -11.05
C THR A 19 9.67 14.25 -10.97
N SER A 20 9.40 13.59 -12.11
CA SER A 20 9.78 12.21 -12.44
C SER A 20 9.13 11.08 -11.62
N GLY A 21 7.88 10.70 -11.92
CA GLY A 21 7.35 9.35 -11.62
C GLY A 21 7.27 8.94 -10.15
N CYS A 22 7.29 9.89 -9.21
CA CYS A 22 7.53 9.64 -7.80
C CYS A 22 6.27 9.33 -6.96
N VAL A 23 6.39 8.30 -6.13
CA VAL A 23 5.64 8.13 -4.87
C VAL A 23 5.66 9.44 -4.11
N SER A 24 4.49 9.95 -3.73
CA SER A 24 4.40 11.26 -3.09
C SER A 24 4.22 11.12 -1.58
N VAL A 25 5.01 11.92 -0.85
CA VAL A 25 5.06 11.92 0.62
C VAL A 25 4.14 13.02 1.13
N LEU A 26 3.27 12.67 2.07
CA LEU A 26 2.36 13.56 2.77
C LEU A 26 2.86 13.70 4.21
N GLN A 27 3.33 14.90 4.57
CA GLN A 27 3.67 15.22 5.95
C GLN A 27 2.45 15.87 6.62
N VAL A 28 1.94 15.25 7.68
CA VAL A 28 0.84 15.82 8.47
C VAL A 28 1.44 16.65 9.61
N SER A 29 1.61 17.95 9.37
CA SER A 29 2.18 18.88 10.35
C SER A 29 1.08 19.66 11.09
N ASN A 30 0.49 19.06 12.13
CA ASN A 30 -0.31 19.73 13.18
C ASN A 30 -0.49 18.83 14.43
N ILE A 31 0.48 17.95 14.68
CA ILE A 31 0.51 17.09 15.86
C ILE A 31 1.44 17.76 16.89
N PRO A 32 1.09 17.86 18.18
CA PRO A 32 1.98 18.41 19.20
C PRO A 32 3.37 17.77 19.11
N TYR A 33 4.41 18.55 19.39
CA TYR A 33 5.85 18.43 19.08
C TYR A 33 6.57 17.05 19.23
N CYS A 34 5.88 15.95 19.56
CA CYS A 34 6.46 14.63 19.81
C CYS A 34 6.03 13.49 18.86
N ARG A 35 5.17 13.67 17.85
CA ARG A 35 4.91 12.61 16.84
C ARG A 35 4.64 13.18 15.44
N VAL A 36 5.68 13.31 14.63
CA VAL A 36 5.51 13.62 13.20
C VAL A 36 4.99 12.36 12.51
N GLU A 37 3.85 12.46 11.82
CA GLU A 37 3.34 11.40 10.97
C GLU A 37 3.80 11.59 9.51
N TRP A 38 4.35 10.52 8.96
CA TRP A 38 4.81 10.44 7.57
C TRP A 38 3.92 9.47 6.81
N TRP A 39 3.12 10.01 5.91
CA TRP A 39 2.23 9.23 5.05
C TRP A 39 2.79 9.21 3.64
N THR A 40 2.53 8.14 2.91
CA THR A 40 2.86 8.03 1.49
C THR A 40 1.68 7.48 0.71
N TYR A 41 1.67 7.64 -0.61
CA TYR A 41 0.61 7.12 -1.46
C TYR A 41 1.11 6.65 -2.82
N VAL A 42 0.29 5.81 -3.47
CA VAL A 42 0.41 5.45 -4.88
C VAL A 42 -0.86 5.85 -5.63
N CYS A 43 -0.74 6.17 -6.92
CA CYS A 43 -1.87 6.50 -7.79
C CYS A 43 -1.66 5.89 -9.19
N MET A 44 -1.88 6.68 -10.24
CA MET A 44 -1.56 6.30 -11.62
C MET A 44 -0.08 5.94 -11.84
N GLY A 45 0.81 6.42 -10.97
CA GLY A 45 2.21 6.01 -10.89
C GLY A 45 2.62 5.68 -9.45
N PRO A 46 3.78 5.03 -9.26
CA PRO A 46 4.70 4.56 -10.30
C PRO A 46 4.18 3.29 -10.99
N SER A 47 4.73 2.93 -12.16
CA SER A 47 4.41 1.70 -12.89
C SER A 47 5.52 0.67 -12.73
N ASP A 48 5.34 -0.54 -13.29
CA ASP A 48 6.38 -1.57 -13.34
C ASP A 48 7.74 -0.98 -13.81
N PRO A 49 8.88 -1.29 -13.15
CA PRO A 49 9.07 -2.32 -12.12
C PRO A 49 8.69 -1.92 -10.68
N HIS A 50 8.21 -0.70 -10.46
CA HIS A 50 7.90 -0.21 -9.11
C HIS A 50 6.58 -0.81 -8.58
N PRO A 51 6.47 -1.05 -7.26
CA PRO A 51 5.25 -1.57 -6.69
C PRO A 51 4.12 -0.55 -6.72
N ASN A 52 2.94 -0.98 -7.11
CA ASN A 52 1.68 -0.22 -7.08
C ASN A 52 0.51 -1.21 -6.94
N TRP A 53 -0.74 -0.75 -6.98
CA TRP A 53 -1.97 -1.54 -6.85
C TRP A 53 -2.81 -1.62 -8.14
N HIS A 54 -2.14 -1.42 -9.28
CA HIS A 54 -2.77 -1.56 -10.60
C HIS A 54 -3.23 -3.00 -10.83
N LEU A 55 -4.29 -3.16 -11.62
CA LEU A 55 -4.95 -4.45 -11.84
C LEU A 55 -4.03 -5.50 -12.48
N GLY A 56 -3.14 -5.07 -13.39
CA GLY A 56 -2.23 -5.97 -14.11
C GLY A 56 -1.00 -6.40 -13.31
N MET A 57 -0.81 -5.90 -12.10
CA MET A 57 0.35 -6.20 -11.28
C MET A 57 0.17 -7.49 -10.46
N ARG A 58 1.29 -8.13 -10.12
CA ARG A 58 1.31 -9.34 -9.30
C ARG A 58 0.93 -9.03 -7.85
N GLY A 59 0.39 -10.02 -7.16
CA GLY A 59 0.05 -9.88 -5.73
C GLY A 59 1.26 -9.51 -4.85
N THR A 60 2.48 -9.93 -5.21
CA THR A 60 3.72 -9.51 -4.53
C THR A 60 4.05 -8.04 -4.75
N GLN A 61 3.80 -7.49 -5.94
CA GLN A 61 3.93 -6.05 -6.20
C GLN A 61 2.95 -5.25 -5.34
N HIS A 62 1.73 -5.75 -5.14
CA HIS A 62 0.76 -5.10 -4.27
C HIS A 62 1.22 -5.04 -2.81
N ARG A 63 1.88 -6.11 -2.32
CA ARG A 63 2.43 -6.19 -0.97
C ARG A 63 3.67 -5.32 -0.78
N ALA A 64 4.52 -5.26 -1.80
CA ALA A 64 5.77 -4.49 -1.80
C ALA A 64 5.58 -2.99 -1.57
N VAL A 65 4.40 -2.45 -1.87
CA VAL A 65 4.03 -1.08 -1.47
C VAL A 65 4.23 -0.91 0.04
N MET A 66 3.71 -1.82 0.88
CA MET A 66 3.82 -1.70 2.34
C MET A 66 5.24 -1.99 2.86
N TRP A 67 6.01 -2.85 2.19
CA TRP A 67 7.42 -3.05 2.53
C TRP A 67 8.24 -1.77 2.29
N ARG A 68 7.94 -1.06 1.21
CA ARG A 68 8.49 0.28 0.94
C ARG A 68 8.13 1.27 2.03
N VAL A 69 6.84 1.38 2.39
CA VAL A 69 6.39 2.27 3.48
C VAL A 69 7.18 2.01 4.75
N TRP A 70 7.30 0.73 5.14
CA TRP A 70 8.02 0.35 6.35
C TRP A 70 9.50 0.75 6.30
N LYS A 71 10.20 0.40 5.21
CA LYS A 71 11.64 0.69 5.03
C LYS A 71 11.91 2.19 5.11
N GLU A 72 11.10 2.98 4.40
CA GLU A 72 11.21 4.45 4.33
C GLU A 72 10.74 5.16 5.62
N GLY A 73 10.19 4.43 6.60
CA GLY A 73 9.77 5.00 7.89
C GLY A 73 8.40 5.67 7.88
N GLY A 74 7.54 5.33 6.90
CA GLY A 74 6.16 5.78 6.87
C GLY A 74 5.36 5.24 8.06
N THR A 75 4.59 6.12 8.69
CA THR A 75 3.68 5.80 9.81
C THR A 75 2.26 5.52 9.34
N GLY A 76 1.95 5.83 8.08
CA GLY A 76 0.64 5.59 7.46
C GLY A 76 0.74 5.49 5.94
N PHE A 77 -0.36 5.05 5.31
CA PHE A 77 -0.48 4.98 3.87
C PHE A 77 -1.84 5.52 3.42
N LEU A 78 -1.85 6.39 2.42
CA LEU A 78 -3.05 6.96 1.85
C LEU A 78 -3.30 6.36 0.47
N TYR A 79 -4.56 6.08 0.15
CA TYR A 79 -4.97 5.74 -1.20
C TYR A 79 -6.13 6.63 -1.64
N TRP A 80 -6.04 7.14 -2.87
CA TRP A 80 -6.88 8.24 -3.33
C TRP A 80 -8.33 7.83 -3.61
N GLY A 81 -8.61 6.54 -3.78
CA GLY A 81 -9.96 6.05 -4.02
C GLY A 81 -10.07 4.53 -3.95
N ALA A 82 -11.18 4.00 -3.45
CA ALA A 82 -11.40 2.56 -3.31
C ALA A 82 -12.58 2.01 -4.13
N ASN A 83 -13.38 2.89 -4.75
CA ASN A 83 -14.59 2.56 -5.51
C ASN A 83 -14.85 3.58 -6.65
N CYS A 84 -13.80 4.15 -7.23
CA CYS A 84 -13.86 5.22 -8.23
C CYS A 84 -14.09 4.68 -9.65
N TYR A 85 -15.24 4.06 -9.88
CA TYR A 85 -15.69 3.60 -11.20
C TYR A 85 -16.03 4.73 -12.16
N GLU A 86 -16.16 4.40 -13.45
CA GLU A 86 -17.01 5.19 -14.34
C GLU A 86 -18.46 5.13 -13.85
N LYS A 87 -19.18 6.23 -13.99
CA LYS A 87 -20.59 6.29 -13.60
C LYS A 87 -21.39 5.33 -14.49
N ALA A 88 -22.03 4.33 -13.88
CA ALA A 88 -22.98 3.49 -14.59
C ALA A 88 -24.13 4.34 -15.12
N THR A 89 -24.46 4.19 -16.39
CA THR A 89 -25.58 4.87 -17.04
C THR A 89 -26.89 4.10 -16.91
N VAL A 90 -26.82 2.79 -16.63
CA VAL A 90 -27.97 1.90 -16.42
C VAL A 90 -27.72 0.95 -15.24
N PRO A 91 -28.76 0.52 -14.49
CA PRO A 91 -28.63 -0.54 -13.48
C PRO A 91 -28.09 -1.84 -14.10
N GLY A 92 -27.12 -2.48 -13.45
CA GLY A 92 -26.50 -3.71 -13.96
C GLY A 92 -25.52 -3.51 -15.12
N ALA A 93 -25.13 -2.27 -15.43
CA ALA A 93 -24.08 -2.00 -16.41
C ALA A 93 -22.76 -2.68 -16.01
N GLU A 94 -22.01 -3.09 -17.03
CA GLU A 94 -20.65 -3.59 -16.86
C GLU A 94 -19.79 -2.61 -16.06
N ILE A 95 -18.99 -3.15 -15.15
CA ILE A 95 -18.05 -2.36 -14.35
C ILE A 95 -16.94 -1.84 -15.26
N ARG A 96 -16.83 -0.51 -15.35
CA ARG A 96 -15.80 0.16 -16.15
C ARG A 96 -14.86 1.00 -15.29
N PHE A 97 -13.56 0.83 -15.53
CA PHE A 97 -12.54 1.70 -14.94
C PHE A 97 -12.53 3.06 -15.63
N ARG A 98 -12.24 4.12 -14.86
CA ARG A 98 -12.16 5.48 -15.39
C ARG A 98 -11.09 5.59 -16.47
N ARG A 99 -11.44 6.21 -17.59
CA ARG A 99 -10.47 6.58 -18.64
C ARG A 99 -9.36 7.48 -18.10
N GLY A 100 -8.16 7.33 -18.66
CA GLY A 100 -6.99 8.13 -18.29
C GLY A 100 -6.24 7.66 -17.04
N LEU A 101 -6.69 6.57 -16.41
CA LEU A 101 -6.02 5.93 -15.28
C LEU A 101 -5.60 4.50 -15.64
N PRO A 102 -4.53 3.96 -15.02
CA PRO A 102 -4.19 2.56 -15.14
C PRO A 102 -5.38 1.68 -14.72
N PRO A 103 -5.60 0.53 -15.37
CA PRO A 103 -6.69 -0.37 -15.01
C PRO A 103 -6.66 -0.71 -13.51
N GLY A 104 -7.82 -0.57 -12.85
CA GLY A 104 -8.00 -0.83 -11.42
C GLY A 104 -7.49 0.25 -10.46
N ASP A 105 -6.83 1.31 -10.93
CA ASP A 105 -6.48 2.44 -10.06
C ASP A 105 -7.73 3.17 -9.56
N GLY A 106 -7.79 3.45 -8.26
CA GLY A 106 -8.95 4.01 -7.57
C GLY A 106 -10.04 2.99 -7.26
N VAL A 107 -9.82 1.69 -7.49
CA VAL A 107 -10.84 0.64 -7.34
C VAL A 107 -10.28 -0.54 -6.55
N LEU A 108 -10.86 -0.84 -5.38
CA LEU A 108 -10.50 -1.97 -4.52
C LEU A 108 -11.70 -2.80 -4.03
N TYR A 109 -12.92 -2.23 -4.07
CA TYR A 109 -14.17 -2.92 -3.73
C TYR A 109 -15.13 -2.89 -4.89
N TYR A 110 -15.76 -4.02 -5.20
CA TYR A 110 -16.73 -4.14 -6.27
C TYR A 110 -18.17 -4.25 -5.74
N PRO A 111 -19.18 -3.79 -6.51
CA PRO A 111 -20.58 -4.01 -6.15
C PRO A 111 -20.89 -5.52 -6.09
N GLY A 112 -21.42 -5.99 -4.96
CA GLY A 112 -21.71 -7.42 -4.77
C GLY A 112 -22.80 -7.96 -5.67
N GLU A 113 -23.69 -7.09 -6.15
CA GLU A 113 -24.80 -7.43 -7.06
C GLU A 113 -24.29 -7.98 -8.41
N VAL A 114 -23.04 -7.73 -8.75
CA VAL A 114 -22.38 -8.25 -9.96
C VAL A 114 -21.92 -9.70 -9.79
N PHE A 115 -21.70 -10.17 -8.55
CA PHE A 115 -21.17 -11.50 -8.25
C PHE A 115 -22.16 -12.40 -7.50
N SER A 116 -23.22 -11.84 -6.93
CA SER A 116 -24.19 -12.53 -6.08
C SER A 116 -25.48 -11.72 -5.96
N SER A 117 -26.51 -12.27 -5.30
CA SER A 117 -27.73 -11.51 -4.95
C SER A 117 -27.53 -10.51 -3.79
N SER A 118 -26.31 -10.37 -3.26
CA SER A 118 -26.01 -9.49 -2.14
C SER A 118 -25.76 -8.05 -2.59
N LYS A 119 -26.31 -7.08 -1.86
CA LYS A 119 -26.02 -5.65 -2.05
C LYS A 119 -24.73 -5.19 -1.37
N GLN A 120 -24.06 -6.07 -0.64
CA GLN A 120 -22.85 -5.73 0.09
C GLN A 120 -21.65 -5.59 -0.85
N PRO A 121 -20.73 -4.66 -0.61
CA PRO A 121 -19.50 -4.56 -1.41
C PRO A 121 -18.64 -5.82 -1.22
N VAL A 122 -18.01 -6.25 -2.29
CA VAL A 122 -17.11 -7.41 -2.31
C VAL A 122 -15.67 -6.91 -2.43
N ALA A 123 -14.80 -7.42 -1.55
CA ALA A 123 -13.38 -7.12 -1.58
C ALA A 123 -12.71 -7.69 -2.83
N SER A 124 -11.78 -6.93 -3.41
CA SER A 124 -10.93 -7.44 -4.49
C SER A 124 -9.83 -8.34 -3.94
N LEU A 125 -9.32 -9.25 -4.78
CA LEU A 125 -8.10 -9.99 -4.47
C LEU A 125 -6.92 -9.04 -4.16
N ARG A 126 -6.88 -7.87 -4.81
CA ARG A 126 -5.85 -6.84 -4.58
C ARG A 126 -5.94 -6.30 -3.16
N LEU A 127 -7.15 -6.01 -2.66
CA LEU A 127 -7.34 -5.59 -1.28
C LEU A 127 -6.87 -6.64 -0.27
N GLU A 128 -7.10 -7.92 -0.54
CA GLU A 128 -6.58 -9.01 0.29
C GLU A 128 -5.03 -9.09 0.26
N ARG A 129 -4.41 -8.80 -0.89
CA ARG A 129 -2.95 -8.66 -0.97
C ARG A 129 -2.45 -7.42 -0.24
N ILE A 130 -3.14 -6.30 -0.29
CA ILE A 130 -2.83 -5.10 0.50
C ILE A 130 -2.88 -5.41 1.99
N LEU A 131 -3.95 -6.07 2.46
CA LEU A 131 -4.07 -6.55 3.85
C LEU A 131 -2.89 -7.45 4.22
N SER A 132 -2.51 -8.37 3.33
CA SER A 132 -1.35 -9.23 3.55
C SER A 132 -0.03 -8.44 3.64
N GLY A 133 0.11 -7.33 2.92
CA GLY A 133 1.26 -6.42 3.01
C GLY A 133 1.25 -5.59 4.30
N LEU A 134 0.08 -5.17 4.77
CA LEU A 134 -0.10 -4.52 6.08
C LEU A 134 0.29 -5.45 7.22
N GLN A 135 -0.03 -6.74 7.12
CA GLN A 135 0.41 -7.74 8.11
C GLN A 135 1.94 -7.87 8.14
N ASP A 136 2.61 -7.86 6.97
CA ASP A 136 4.08 -7.88 6.92
C ASP A 136 4.68 -6.63 7.57
N PHE A 137 4.07 -5.46 7.34
CA PHE A 137 4.46 -4.20 7.98
C PHE A 137 4.40 -4.30 9.51
N GLU A 138 3.33 -4.88 10.06
CA GLU A 138 3.21 -5.10 11.51
C GLU A 138 4.20 -6.15 12.05
N TYR A 139 4.50 -7.21 11.29
CA TYR A 139 5.55 -8.15 11.67
C TYR A 139 6.93 -7.50 11.73
N LEU A 140 7.28 -6.68 10.75
CA LEU A 140 8.54 -5.95 10.73
C LEU A 140 8.61 -4.92 11.88
N LYS A 141 7.51 -4.25 12.21
CA LYS A 141 7.42 -3.40 13.41
C LYS A 141 7.63 -4.17 14.70
N LEU A 142 6.97 -5.33 14.84
CA LEU A 142 7.15 -6.19 16.01
C LEU A 142 8.60 -6.64 16.15
N TYR A 143 9.22 -7.11 15.06
CA TYR A 143 10.62 -7.53 15.06
C TYR A 143 11.56 -6.37 15.41
N ALA A 144 11.38 -5.21 14.78
CA ALA A 144 12.19 -4.02 15.06
C ALA A 144 12.01 -3.48 16.49
N SER A 145 10.83 -3.65 17.09
CA SER A 145 10.61 -3.25 18.49
C SER A 145 11.42 -4.08 19.50
N ARG A 146 11.84 -5.29 19.11
CA ARG A 146 12.62 -6.21 19.96
C ARG A 146 14.11 -6.16 19.67
N TYR A 147 14.48 -6.07 18.40
CA TYR A 147 15.87 -6.23 17.96
C TYR A 147 16.50 -4.95 17.40
N GLY A 148 15.70 -3.95 17.03
CA GLY A 148 16.17 -2.74 16.37
C GLY A 148 15.78 -2.67 14.89
N LYS A 149 15.76 -1.44 14.33
CA LYS A 149 15.40 -1.21 12.92
C LYS A 149 16.46 -1.75 11.96
N GLU A 150 17.74 -1.69 12.31
CA GLU A 150 18.85 -2.15 11.48
C GLU A 150 18.83 -3.67 11.29
N GLU A 151 18.47 -4.41 12.33
CA GLU A 151 18.31 -5.86 12.33
C GLU A 151 17.13 -6.27 11.43
N ALA A 152 16.02 -5.53 11.52
CA ALA A 152 14.85 -5.74 10.66
C ALA A 152 15.15 -5.42 9.18
N LEU A 153 15.97 -4.40 8.90
CA LEU A 153 16.45 -4.09 7.55
C LEU A 153 17.35 -5.23 7.03
N THR A 154 18.30 -5.69 7.84
CA THR A 154 19.17 -6.83 7.53
C THR A 154 18.34 -8.08 7.22
N LEU A 155 17.26 -8.32 7.96
CA LEU A 155 16.35 -9.44 7.69
C LEU A 155 15.66 -9.32 6.32
N LEU A 156 15.18 -8.14 5.93
CA LEU A 156 14.58 -7.92 4.60
C LEU A 156 15.59 -8.18 3.47
N GLU A 157 16.85 -7.78 3.67
CA GLU A 157 17.92 -7.98 2.69
C GLU A 157 18.35 -9.44 2.61
N LYS A 158 18.58 -10.08 3.77
CA LYS A 158 18.93 -11.52 3.90
C LYS A 158 17.91 -12.42 3.22
N THR A 159 16.62 -12.11 3.37
CA THR A 159 15.52 -12.90 2.83
C THR A 159 15.16 -12.53 1.39
N GLY A 160 15.72 -11.44 0.86
CA GLY A 160 15.41 -10.95 -0.49
C GLY A 160 14.00 -10.40 -0.66
N VAL A 161 13.27 -10.11 0.44
CA VAL A 161 11.90 -9.62 0.38
C VAL A 161 11.85 -8.24 -0.28
N TYR A 162 12.66 -7.30 0.20
CA TYR A 162 12.65 -5.92 -0.31
C TYR A 162 14.00 -5.23 -0.13
N LEU A 163 14.69 -4.95 -1.24
CA LEU A 163 15.94 -4.18 -1.29
C LEU A 163 15.68 -2.73 -1.69
N GLY A 164 14.72 -2.49 -2.58
CA GLY A 164 14.34 -1.16 -3.07
C GLY A 164 13.17 -1.22 -4.05
N PRO A 165 12.73 -0.07 -4.56
CA PRO A 165 11.51 0.03 -5.35
C PRO A 165 11.56 -0.74 -6.68
N GLU A 166 12.74 -1.09 -7.18
CA GLU A 166 12.92 -1.91 -8.39
C GLU A 166 13.49 -3.31 -8.08
N ARG A 167 13.76 -3.61 -6.80
CA ARG A 167 14.43 -4.82 -6.35
C ARG A 167 13.72 -5.40 -5.14
N TYR A 168 12.78 -6.31 -5.38
CA TYR A 168 12.00 -7.00 -4.36
C TYR A 168 11.54 -8.36 -4.89
N THR A 169 11.12 -9.25 -3.99
CA THR A 169 10.70 -10.60 -4.39
C THR A 169 9.41 -10.57 -5.22
N HIS A 170 9.38 -11.32 -6.31
CA HIS A 170 8.13 -11.69 -6.99
C HIS A 170 7.55 -13.02 -6.51
N GLU A 171 8.34 -13.78 -5.74
CA GLU A 171 8.02 -15.11 -5.25
C GLU A 171 7.56 -15.07 -3.79
N HIS A 172 6.64 -15.97 -3.45
CA HIS A 172 6.07 -16.05 -2.10
C HIS A 172 7.08 -16.54 -1.05
N MET A 173 7.99 -17.45 -1.45
CA MET A 173 8.91 -18.14 -0.55
C MET A 173 9.77 -17.20 0.32
N ALA A 174 10.27 -16.09 -0.25
CA ALA A 174 11.05 -15.10 0.50
C ALA A 174 10.27 -14.50 1.68
N ILE A 175 8.95 -14.31 1.52
CA ILE A 175 8.08 -13.76 2.55
C ILE A 175 7.87 -14.80 3.66
N ASP A 176 7.66 -16.07 3.31
CA ASP A 176 7.51 -17.15 4.28
C ASP A 176 8.79 -17.38 5.10
N ILE A 177 9.95 -17.32 4.45
CA ILE A 177 11.24 -17.37 5.13
C ILE A 177 11.36 -16.20 6.12
N MET A 178 11.06 -14.97 5.70
CA MET A 178 11.06 -13.80 6.59
C MET A 178 10.13 -13.97 7.78
N ARG A 179 8.89 -14.42 7.56
CA ARG A 179 7.93 -14.67 8.65
C ARG A 179 8.38 -15.79 9.58
N GLY A 180 8.99 -16.85 9.05
CA GLY A 180 9.56 -17.95 9.83
C GLY A 180 10.73 -17.53 10.71
N GLU A 181 11.60 -16.66 10.20
CA GLU A 181 12.72 -16.06 10.94
C GLU A 181 12.22 -15.14 12.06
N ILE A 182 11.21 -14.30 11.79
CA ILE A 182 10.56 -13.45 12.81
C ILE A 182 9.96 -14.32 13.91
N PHE A 183 9.21 -15.36 13.53
CA PHE A 183 8.57 -16.26 14.48
C PHE A 183 9.58 -16.97 15.38
N SER A 184 10.62 -17.56 14.77
CA SER A 184 11.66 -18.32 15.49
C SER A 184 12.46 -17.43 16.44
N SER A 185 12.84 -16.23 15.98
CA SER A 185 13.55 -15.25 16.81
C SER A 185 12.69 -14.80 17.99
N CYS A 186 11.46 -14.36 17.74
CA CYS A 186 10.57 -13.84 18.78
C CYS A 186 10.17 -14.88 19.83
N ARG A 187 10.16 -16.17 19.48
CA ARG A 187 9.89 -17.28 20.42
C ARG A 187 11.07 -17.57 21.33
N SER A 188 12.31 -17.34 20.87
CA SER A 188 13.52 -17.62 21.67
C SER A 188 13.79 -16.59 22.78
N CYS A 189 13.16 -15.41 22.71
CA CYS A 189 13.28 -14.34 23.70
C CYS A 189 12.15 -14.29 24.74
N SER A 190 11.20 -15.23 24.70
CA SER A 190 10.06 -15.31 25.64
C SER A 190 10.24 -16.41 26.69
#